data_AF-A0A7C6R1A8-F1
#
_entry.id   AF-A0A7C6R1A8-F1
#
_cell.length_a   1.000
_cell.length_b   1.000
_cell.length_c   1.000
_cell.angle_alpha   90.00
_cell.angle_beta   90.00
_cell.angle_gamma   90.00
#
_symmetry.space_group_name_H-M   'P 1'
#
loop_
_entity.id
_entity.type
_entity.pdbx_description
1 polymer ?
#
loop_
_entity_poly.entity_id
_entity_poly.type
_entity_poly.pdbx_seq_one_letter_code
_entity_poly.pdbx_strand_id
1 'polypeptide(L)'
;NGAAKFTRQARTALETGDMPGAHQKMIRAQDIMIYLLSTVNDETDVGRNLAALYDYMYRRLVEANIKKDAGILQEVTGMLEDLGASWQEALQKGVGQAGEVAGEAAAREGAVE
;
A
#
# COMPACT_ATOMS: atom_id res chain seq x y z
N ASN A 1 -6.86 -1.48 0.03
CA ASN A 1 -6.98 -0.23 0.83
C ASN A 1 -7.29 -0.43 2.31
N GLY A 2 -6.89 -1.55 2.94
CA GLY A 2 -7.15 -1.78 4.38
C GLY A 2 -6.34 -0.85 5.29
N ALA A 3 -5.03 -0.75 5.07
CA ALA A 3 -4.13 0.08 5.88
C ALA A 3 -4.53 1.57 5.84
N ALA A 4 -4.69 2.16 4.65
CA ALA A 4 -5.06 3.57 4.51
C ALA A 4 -6.39 3.91 5.20
N LYS A 5 -7.37 2.99 5.12
CA LYS A 5 -8.64 3.11 5.84
C LYS A 5 -8.42 3.15 7.36
N PHE A 6 -7.62 2.25 7.91
CA PHE A 6 -7.35 2.24 9.35
C PHE A 6 -6.56 3.46 9.81
N THR A 7 -5.58 3.93 9.02
CA THR A 7 -4.83 5.16 9.32
C THR A 7 -5.74 6.38 9.37
N ARG A 8 -6.68 6.53 8.44
CA ARG A 8 -7.71 7.59 8.49
C ARG A 8 -8.62 7.49 9.70
N GLN A 9 -9.10 6.28 10.01
CA GLN A 9 -9.94 6.06 11.20
C GLN A 9 -9.19 6.39 12.50
N ALA A 10 -7.90 6.07 12.57
CA ALA A 10 -7.06 6.45 13.70
C ALA A 10 -6.97 7.98 13.85
N ARG A 11 -6.82 8.69 12.72
CA ARG A 11 -6.74 10.16 12.73
C ARG A 11 -8.04 10.79 13.23
N THR A 12 -9.17 10.35 12.71
CA THR A 12 -10.49 10.81 13.19
C THR A 12 -10.68 10.52 14.68
N ALA A 13 -10.26 9.33 15.15
CA ALA A 13 -10.34 9.00 16.57
C ALA A 13 -9.47 9.93 17.44
N LEU A 14 -8.28 10.32 16.98
CA LEU A 14 -7.46 11.35 17.66
C LEU A 14 -8.17 12.71 17.69
N GLU A 15 -8.72 13.14 16.56
CA GLU A 15 -9.44 14.42 16.43
C GLU A 15 -10.67 14.50 17.36
N THR A 16 -11.35 13.36 17.59
CA THR A 16 -12.51 13.27 18.50
C THR A 16 -12.14 12.92 19.94
N GLY A 17 -10.85 12.79 20.27
CA GLY A 17 -10.37 12.46 21.62
C GLY A 17 -10.48 10.99 22.04
N ASP A 18 -10.84 10.08 21.13
CA ASP A 18 -10.90 8.63 21.37
C ASP A 18 -9.50 8.00 21.26
N MET A 19 -8.71 8.16 22.33
CA MET A 19 -7.34 7.63 22.39
C MET A 19 -7.26 6.09 22.29
N PRO A 20 -8.14 5.31 22.97
CA PRO A 20 -8.17 3.86 22.81
C PRO A 20 -8.53 3.43 21.38
N GLY A 21 -9.53 4.07 20.76
CA GLY A 21 -9.90 3.81 19.38
C GLY A 21 -8.78 4.14 18.42
N ALA A 22 -8.11 5.28 18.59
CA ALA A 22 -6.95 5.66 17.77
C ALA A 22 -5.84 4.61 17.85
N HIS A 23 -5.50 4.17 19.08
CA HIS A 23 -4.50 3.12 19.30
C HIS A 23 -4.88 1.82 18.57
N GLN A 24 -6.12 1.33 18.75
CA GLN A 24 -6.58 0.09 18.12
C GLN A 24 -6.49 0.15 16.60
N LYS A 25 -6.86 1.29 15.99
CA LYS A 25 -6.80 1.48 14.54
C LYS A 25 -5.36 1.53 14.03
N MET A 26 -4.45 2.19 14.76
CA MET A 26 -3.03 2.19 14.42
C MET A 26 -2.41 0.79 14.47
N ILE A 27 -2.75 -0.01 15.49
CA ILE A 27 -2.27 -1.40 15.59
C ILE A 27 -2.73 -2.21 14.37
N ARG A 28 -3.99 -2.06 13.94
CA ARG A 28 -4.48 -2.72 12.72
C ARG A 28 -3.73 -2.30 11.45
N ALA A 29 -3.36 -1.02 11.34
CA ALA A 29 -2.55 -0.54 10.22
C ALA A 29 -1.12 -1.12 10.29
N GLN A 30 -0.53 -1.18 11.48
CA GLN A 30 0.80 -1.75 11.74
C GLN A 30 0.86 -3.25 11.41
N ASP A 31 -0.16 -4.03 11.81
CA ASP A 31 -0.27 -5.45 11.49
C ASP A 31 -0.25 -5.70 9.97
N ILE A 32 -0.95 -4.84 9.20
CA ILE A 32 -0.95 -4.91 7.74
C ILE A 32 0.44 -4.58 7.18
N MET A 33 1.15 -3.58 7.73
CA MET A 33 2.50 -3.26 7.27
C MET A 33 3.47 -4.42 7.50
N ILE A 34 3.41 -5.05 8.68
CA ILE A 34 4.24 -6.23 9.00
C ILE A 34 3.92 -7.38 8.04
N TYR A 35 2.64 -7.65 7.80
CA TYR A 35 2.23 -8.71 6.87
C TYR A 35 2.71 -8.41 5.44
N LEU A 36 2.56 -7.18 4.96
CA LEU A 36 3.04 -6.82 3.62
C LEU A 36 4.56 -6.98 3.53
N LEU A 37 5.30 -6.50 4.54
CA LEU A 37 6.74 -6.63 4.62
C LEU A 37 7.19 -8.10 4.54
N SER A 38 6.50 -9.03 5.22
CA SER A 38 6.85 -10.45 5.20
C SER A 38 6.52 -11.17 3.87
N THR A 39 5.74 -10.53 3.00
CA THR A 39 5.37 -11.08 1.68
C THR A 39 6.22 -10.55 0.52
N VAL A 40 7.09 -9.57 0.77
CA VAL A 40 7.93 -8.97 -0.27
C VAL A 40 9.05 -9.92 -0.68
N ASN A 41 9.26 -10.07 -2.00
CA ASN A 41 10.48 -10.70 -2.52
C ASN A 41 11.62 -9.67 -2.60
N ASP A 42 12.52 -9.69 -1.62
CA ASP A 42 13.64 -8.76 -1.46
C ASP A 42 14.88 -9.08 -2.31
N GLU A 43 14.83 -10.14 -3.13
CA GLU A 43 15.91 -10.44 -4.08
C GLU A 43 15.99 -9.42 -5.21
N THR A 44 14.89 -8.71 -5.48
CA THR A 44 14.78 -7.68 -6.52
C THR A 44 14.98 -6.26 -5.97
N ASP A 45 15.48 -5.33 -6.80
CA ASP A 45 15.59 -3.91 -6.41
C ASP A 45 14.23 -3.30 -6.04
N VAL A 46 13.19 -3.65 -6.80
CA VAL A 46 11.82 -3.20 -6.54
C VAL A 46 11.34 -3.72 -5.19
N GLY A 47 11.60 -5.00 -4.89
CA GLY A 47 11.30 -5.60 -3.61
C GLY A 47 11.99 -4.91 -2.44
N ARG A 48 13.31 -4.66 -2.54
CA ARG A 48 14.04 -3.93 -1.50
C ARG A 48 13.48 -2.54 -1.24
N ASN A 49 13.13 -1.81 -2.30
CA ASN A 49 12.51 -0.49 -2.18
C ASN A 49 11.12 -0.56 -1.53
N LEU A 50 10.30 -1.56 -1.88
CA LEU A 50 9.00 -1.79 -1.24
C LEU A 50 9.14 -2.15 0.24
N ALA A 51 10.08 -3.02 0.58
CA ALA A 51 10.36 -3.39 1.97
C ALA A 51 10.76 -2.15 2.81
N ALA A 52 11.62 -1.29 2.26
CA ALA A 52 12.03 -0.05 2.92
C ALA A 52 10.84 0.92 3.14
N LEU A 53 9.92 1.03 2.18
CA LEU A 53 8.71 1.84 2.32
C LEU A 53 7.76 1.28 3.38
N TYR A 54 7.52 -0.04 3.40
CA TYR A 54 6.68 -0.68 4.40
C TYR A 54 7.26 -0.55 5.81
N ASP A 55 8.57 -0.76 5.98
CA ASP A 55 9.26 -0.55 7.25
C ASP A 55 9.14 0.92 7.73
N TYR A 56 9.36 1.88 6.84
CA TYR A 56 9.21 3.30 7.17
C TYR A 56 7.79 3.61 7.66
N MET A 57 6.77 3.22 6.90
CA MET A 57 5.37 3.45 7.28
C MET A 57 5.01 2.76 8.60
N TYR A 58 5.51 1.55 8.85
CA TYR A 58 5.34 0.87 10.13
C TYR A 58 5.93 1.69 11.29
N ARG A 59 7.19 2.13 11.19
CA ARG A 59 7.84 2.94 12.24
C ARG A 59 7.11 4.26 12.48
N ARG A 60 6.64 4.92 11.42
CA ARG A 60 5.84 6.14 11.53
C ARG A 60 4.49 5.89 12.22
N LEU A 61 3.81 4.78 11.93
CA LEU A 61 2.58 4.41 12.64
C LEU A 61 2.83 4.13 14.13
N VAL A 62 3.98 3.55 14.49
CA VAL A 62 4.38 3.35 15.90
C VAL A 62 4.61 4.70 16.57
N GLU A 63 5.36 5.60 15.93
CA GLU A 63 5.63 6.94 16.44
C GLU A 63 4.35 7.76 16.61
N ALA A 64 3.44 7.71 15.63
CA ALA A 64 2.13 8.36 15.70
C ALA A 64 1.31 7.84 16.89
N ASN A 65 1.41 6.55 17.21
CA ASN A 65 0.68 5.95 18.33
C ASN A 65 1.24 6.39 19.69
N ILE A 66 2.56 6.52 19.80
CA ILE A 66 3.23 6.99 21.02
C ILE A 66 2.97 8.48 21.23
N LYS A 67 3.18 9.30 20.19
CA LYS A 67 3.08 10.76 20.27
C LYS A 67 1.65 11.30 20.11
N LYS A 68 0.71 10.46 19.68
CA LYS A 68 -0.65 10.85 19.30
C LYS A 68 -0.66 11.96 18.26
N ASP A 69 0.22 11.82 17.26
CA ASP A 69 0.45 12.83 16.24
C ASP A 69 -0.38 12.54 14.97
N ALA A 70 -1.38 13.39 14.72
CA ALA A 70 -2.26 13.30 13.55
C ALA A 70 -1.56 13.66 12.23
N GLY A 71 -0.50 14.47 12.26
CA GLY A 71 0.30 14.83 11.09
C GLY A 71 1.04 13.63 10.53
N ILE A 72 1.58 12.77 11.41
CA ILE A 72 2.22 11.51 10.99
C ILE A 72 1.21 10.58 10.31
N LEU A 73 -0.02 10.50 10.83
CA LEU A 73 -1.08 9.69 10.20
C LEU A 73 -1.47 10.22 8.82
N GLN A 74 -1.49 11.54 8.64
CA GLN A 74 -1.77 12.15 7.35
C GLN A 74 -0.67 11.82 6.32
N GLU A 75 0.60 11.92 6.71
CA GLU A 75 1.74 11.53 5.88
C GLU A 75 1.62 10.07 5.43
N VAL A 76 1.48 9.14 6.38
CA VAL A 76 1.39 7.70 6.08
C VAL A 76 0.15 7.39 5.23
N THR A 77 -0.95 8.11 5.42
CA THR A 77 -2.15 7.94 4.59
C THR A 77 -1.87 8.28 3.13
N GLY A 78 -1.19 9.41 2.87
CA GLY A 78 -0.79 9.81 1.51
C GLY A 78 0.11 8.76 0.85
N MET A 79 1.14 8.30 1.56
CA MET A 79 2.04 7.25 1.06
C MET A 79 1.29 5.96 0.68
N LEU A 80 0.34 5.53 1.51
CA LEU A 80 -0.46 4.33 1.24
C LEU A 80 -1.42 4.51 0.05
N GLU A 81 -1.94 5.72 -0.16
CA GLU A 81 -2.81 6.04 -1.29
C GLU A 81 -2.01 6.10 -2.60
N ASP A 82 -0.86 6.77 -2.59
CA ASP A 82 0.04 6.85 -3.75
C ASP A 82 0.54 5.46 -4.17
N LEU A 83 0.93 4.63 -3.19
CA LEU A 83 1.34 3.25 -3.45
C LEU A 83 0.18 2.41 -4.01
N GLY A 84 -1.03 2.58 -3.46
CA GLY A 84 -2.22 1.89 -3.95
C GLY A 84 -2.58 2.29 -5.38
N ALA A 85 -2.48 3.58 -5.72
CA ALA A 85 -2.70 4.09 -7.06
C ALA A 85 -1.66 3.53 -8.05
N SER A 86 -0.38 3.56 -7.67
CA SER A 86 0.72 3.00 -8.47
C SER A 86 0.51 1.51 -8.76
N TRP A 87 0.01 0.75 -7.78
CA TRP A 87 -0.33 -0.67 -7.97
C TRP A 87 -1.51 -0.86 -8.94
N GLN A 88 -2.55 -0.03 -8.85
CA GLN A 88 -3.67 -0.09 -9.80
C GLN A 88 -3.22 0.24 -11.23
N GLU A 89 -2.36 1.23 -11.40
CA GLU A 89 -1.79 1.59 -12.70
C GLU A 89 -0.94 0.44 -13.26
N ALA A 90 -0.10 -0.19 -12.43
CA ALA A 90 0.71 -1.34 -12.84
C ALA A 90 -0.17 -2.53 -13.29
N LEU A 91 -1.28 -2.79 -12.58
CA LEU A 91 -2.23 -3.83 -12.98
C LEU A 91 -2.93 -3.50 -14.30
N GLN A 92 -3.32 -2.24 -14.52
CA GLN A 92 -3.94 -1.82 -15.80
C GLN A 92 -2.96 -1.99 -16.97
N LYS A 93 -1.70 -1.59 -16.79
CA LYS A 93 -0.65 -1.76 -17.81
C LYS A 93 -0.28 -3.23 -18.04
N GLY A 94 -0.21 -4.04 -16.98
CA GLY A 94 0.09 -5.47 -17.07
C GLY A 94 -1.02 -6.28 -17.76
N VAL A 95 -2.30 -5.93 -17.53
CA VAL A 95 -3.44 -6.52 -18.25
C VAL A 95 -3.49 -6.03 -19.71
N GLY A 96 -3.15 -4.76 -19.95
CA GLY A 96 -3.06 -4.20 -21.30
C GLY A 96 -2.00 -4.88 -22.16
N GLN A 97 -0.80 -5.12 -21.62
CA GLN A 97 0.26 -5.82 -22.33
C GLN A 97 -0.12 -7.27 -22.63
N ALA A 98 -0.67 -8.02 -21.67
CA ALA A 98 -1.10 -9.41 -21.91
C ALA A 98 -2.19 -9.55 -23.00
N GLY A 99 -3.10 -8.57 -23.09
CA GLY A 99 -4.12 -8.51 -24.16
C GLY A 99 -3.54 -8.14 -25.52
N GLU A 100 -2.53 -7.27 -25.56
CA GLU A 100 -1.87 -6.83 -26.79
C GLU A 100 -0.97 -7.93 -27.38
N VAL A 101 -0.22 -8.67 -26.56
CA VAL A 101 0.57 -9.83 -27.06
C VAL A 101 -0.32 -10.96 -27.56
N ALA A 102 -1.48 -11.19 -26.93
CA ALA A 102 -2.44 -12.19 -27.38
C ALA A 102 -3.16 -11.78 -28.68
N GLY A 103 -3.48 -10.49 -28.83
CA GLY A 103 -4.04 -9.93 -30.05
C GLY A 103 -3.05 -9.96 -31.22
N GLU A 104 -1.77 -9.66 -30.97
CA GLU A 104 -0.72 -9.73 -31.99
C GLU A 104 -0.36 -11.16 -32.38
N ALA A 105 -0.39 -12.12 -31.44
CA ALA A 105 -0.20 -13.55 -31.71
C ALA A 105 -1.36 -14.12 -32.55
N ALA A 106 -2.61 -13.80 -32.22
CA ALA A 106 -3.79 -14.24 -32.98
C ALA A 106 -3.84 -13.62 -34.39
N ALA A 107 -3.42 -12.36 -34.55
CA ALA A 107 -3.33 -11.71 -35.85
C ALA A 107 -2.23 -12.30 -36.77
N ARG A 108 -1.17 -12.87 -36.19
CA ARG A 108 -0.10 -13.56 -36.94
C ARG A 108 -0.48 -15.00 -37.32
N GLU A 109 -1.28 -15.71 -36.51
CA GLU A 109 -1.78 -17.05 -36.86
C GLU A 109 -2.89 -17.02 -37.92
N GLY A 110 -3.75 -15.98 -37.94
CA GLY A 110 -4.81 -15.82 -38.94
C GLY A 110 -4.37 -15.33 -40.33
N ALA A 111 -3.08 -15.03 -40.53
CA ALA A 111 -2.51 -14.55 -41.79
C ALA A 111 -1.75 -15.63 -42.59
N VAL A 112 -1.76 -16.88 -42.11
CA VAL A 112 -1.04 -18.02 -42.71
C VAL A 112 -2.00 -19.03 -43.39
N GLU A 113 -3.30 -18.75 -43.43
CA GLU A 113 -4.27 -19.41 -44.32
C GLU A 113 -4.53 -18.58 -45.59
#